data_AF-A0AAD5MGU7-F1
#
_entry.id   AF-A0AAD5MGU7-F1
#
_cell.length_a   1.000
_cell.length_b   1.000
_cell.length_c   1.000
_cell.angle_alpha   90.00
_cell.angle_beta   90.00
_cell.angle_gamma   90.00
#
_symmetry.space_group_name_H-M   'P 1'
#
loop_
_entity.id
_entity.type
_entity.pdbx_description
1 polymer ?
#
loop_
_entity_poly.entity_id
_entity_poly.type
_entity_poly.pdbx_seq_one_letter_code
_entity_poly.pdbx_strand_id
1 'polypeptide(L)'
;MKWQQMWRSALQSTKRCLGGGAIACVLLGIYKIAEQMKIMYVQVLGDFKKRRQPGKSREDYLSILVKDLCSQYGYNEYLMNKFLQLFPQPSELIEFLDANEQQRSVTIRTNTLKTRMLDD
;
A
#
# COMPACT_ATOMS: atom_id res chain seq x y z
N MET A 1 6.26 -21.73 -2.68
CA MET A 1 5.58 -20.94 -3.73
C MET A 1 6.61 -20.31 -4.63
N LYS A 2 6.44 -20.46 -5.96
CA LYS A 2 7.33 -19.88 -6.99
C LYS A 2 7.60 -18.39 -6.74
N TRP A 3 6.63 -17.65 -6.20
CA TRP A 3 6.73 -16.21 -5.90
C TRP A 3 7.63 -15.83 -4.72
N GLN A 4 7.63 -16.59 -3.61
CA GLN A 4 8.60 -16.35 -2.50
C GLN A 4 10.03 -16.70 -2.93
N GLN A 5 10.19 -17.74 -3.77
CA GLN A 5 11.47 -18.09 -4.37
C GLN A 5 11.88 -17.05 -5.43
N MET A 6 10.96 -16.58 -6.28
CA MET A 6 11.19 -15.50 -7.24
C MET A 6 11.59 -14.21 -6.53
N TRP A 7 11.00 -13.88 -5.39
CA TRP A 7 11.38 -12.72 -4.59
C TRP A 7 12.79 -12.88 -4.03
N ARG A 8 13.12 -14.02 -3.42
CA ARG A 8 14.49 -14.32 -2.93
C ARG A 8 15.52 -14.34 -4.06
N SER A 9 15.18 -14.88 -5.23
CA SER A 9 16.03 -14.91 -6.43
C SER A 9 16.18 -13.53 -7.06
N ALA A 10 15.15 -12.69 -7.07
CA ALA A 10 15.21 -11.30 -7.52
C ALA A 10 16.12 -10.46 -6.59
N LEU A 11 16.03 -10.69 -5.28
CA LEU A 11 16.90 -10.05 -4.27
C LEU A 11 18.37 -10.50 -4.36
N GLN A 12 18.63 -11.69 -4.90
CA GLN A 12 19.98 -12.19 -5.16
C GLN A 12 20.55 -11.67 -6.50
N SER A 13 19.69 -11.40 -7.49
CA SER A 13 20.11 -10.85 -8.79
C SER A 13 20.52 -9.38 -8.73
N THR A 14 19.94 -8.59 -7.82
CA THR A 14 20.29 -7.16 -7.63
C THR A 14 21.65 -6.94 -6.96
N LYS A 15 22.23 -7.96 -6.31
CA LYS A 15 23.56 -7.85 -5.68
C LYS A 15 24.74 -7.83 -6.67
N ARG A 16 24.52 -8.03 -7.98
CA ARG A 16 25.61 -8.20 -8.97
C ARG A 16 25.92 -6.97 -9.83
N CYS A 17 25.20 -5.86 -9.70
CA CYS A 17 25.38 -4.70 -10.56
C CYS A 17 25.92 -3.49 -9.77
N LEU A 18 27.24 -3.43 -9.57
CA LEU A 18 27.94 -2.26 -9.06
C LEU A 18 28.37 -1.37 -10.25
N GLY A 19 27.60 -0.32 -10.52
CA GLY A 19 27.93 0.75 -11.45
C GLY A 19 26.95 1.92 -11.24
N GLY A 20 27.46 3.15 -11.13
CA GLY A 20 26.85 4.33 -10.46
C GLY A 20 25.45 4.82 -10.84
N GLY A 21 24.74 4.19 -11.78
CA GLY A 21 23.29 4.38 -11.98
C GLY A 21 22.42 3.39 -11.18
N ALA A 22 23.03 2.40 -10.53
CA ALA A 22 22.36 1.29 -9.87
C ALA A 22 21.67 1.65 -8.56
N ILE A 23 22.09 2.71 -7.86
CA ILE A 23 21.48 3.08 -6.56
C ILE A 23 20.01 3.50 -6.76
N ALA A 24 19.72 4.32 -7.78
CA ALA A 24 18.35 4.69 -8.13
C ALA A 24 17.53 3.49 -8.61
N CYS A 25 18.12 2.60 -9.43
CA CYS A 25 17.44 1.40 -9.93
C CYS A 25 17.14 0.38 -8.81
N VAL A 26 18.05 0.20 -7.86
CA VAL A 26 17.88 -0.67 -6.69
C VAL A 26 16.89 -0.06 -5.69
N LEU A 27 16.96 1.24 -5.41
CA LEU A 27 15.97 1.93 -4.57
C LEU A 27 14.58 1.85 -5.20
N LEU A 28 14.43 2.27 -6.46
CA LEU A 28 13.16 2.18 -7.18
C LEU A 28 12.66 0.73 -7.28
N GLY A 29 13.55 -0.24 -7.47
CA GLY A 29 13.22 -1.66 -7.44
C GLY A 29 12.71 -2.13 -6.09
N ILE A 30 13.36 -1.72 -4.99
CA ILE A 30 12.93 -2.05 -3.61
C ILE A 30 11.58 -1.39 -3.28
N TYR A 31 11.39 -0.11 -3.64
CA TYR A 31 10.11 0.59 -3.44
C TYR A 31 8.97 -0.06 -4.24
N LYS A 32 9.23 -0.43 -5.50
CA LYS A 32 8.24 -1.08 -6.36
C LYS A 32 7.89 -2.49 -5.89
N ILE A 33 8.85 -3.19 -5.28
CA ILE A 33 8.61 -4.50 -4.64
C ILE A 33 7.71 -4.37 -3.39
N ALA A 34 7.88 -3.32 -2.59
CA ALA A 34 7.06 -3.07 -1.41
C ALA A 34 5.60 -2.77 -1.80
N GLU A 35 5.39 -1.98 -2.85
CA GLU A 35 4.07 -1.65 -3.39
C GLU A 35 3.33 -2.89 -3.92
N GLN A 36 4.04 -3.81 -4.58
CA GLN A 36 3.45 -5.08 -5.06
C GLN A 36 3.08 -6.04 -3.92
N MET A 37 3.77 -5.99 -2.77
CA MET A 37 3.42 -6.80 -1.60
C MET A 37 2.05 -6.40 -1.01
N LYS A 38 1.74 -5.10 -0.95
CA LYS A 38 0.44 -4.56 -0.48
C LYS A 38 -0.72 -5.27 -1.18
N ILE A 39 -0.70 -5.25 -2.51
CA ILE A 39 -1.77 -5.82 -3.36
C ILE A 39 -1.90 -7.33 -3.16
N MET A 40 -0.78 -8.05 -3.05
CA MET A 40 -0.79 -9.50 -2.83
C MET A 40 -1.46 -9.88 -1.50
N TYR A 41 -1.16 -9.18 -0.41
CA TYR A 41 -1.75 -9.49 0.90
C TYR A 41 -3.25 -9.19 0.95
N VAL A 42 -3.69 -8.09 0.34
CA VAL A 42 -5.12 -7.74 0.23
C VAL A 42 -5.87 -8.78 -0.58
N GLN A 43 -5.32 -9.25 -1.70
CA GLN A 43 -5.92 -10.32 -2.51
C GLN A 43 -6.02 -11.65 -1.76
N VAL A 44 -5.03 -11.98 -0.94
CA VAL A 44 -5.06 -13.19 -0.09
C VAL A 44 -6.11 -13.04 1.03
N LEU A 45 -6.22 -11.85 1.62
CA LEU A 45 -7.21 -11.54 2.66
C LEU A 45 -8.65 -11.55 2.11
N GLY A 46 -8.86 -11.17 0.84
CA GLY A 46 -10.14 -11.27 0.14
C GLY A 46 -10.55 -12.72 -0.19
N ASP A 47 -9.64 -13.50 -0.81
CA ASP A 47 -9.90 -14.89 -1.22
C ASP A 47 -9.21 -15.92 -0.32
N PHE A 48 -9.54 -15.90 0.97
CA PHE A 48 -8.84 -16.71 1.99
C PHE A 48 -8.87 -18.22 1.75
N LYS A 49 -9.91 -18.73 1.07
CA LYS A 49 -10.07 -20.17 0.77
C LYS A 49 -9.14 -20.66 -0.35
N LYS A 50 -8.81 -19.81 -1.33
CA LYS A 50 -8.07 -20.23 -2.54
C LYS A 50 -6.58 -19.90 -2.49
N ARG A 51 -6.20 -18.80 -1.83
CA ARG A 51 -4.84 -18.23 -1.92
C ARG A 51 -4.01 -18.36 -0.64
N ARG A 52 -4.58 -18.92 0.43
CA ARG A 52 -3.89 -19.08 1.73
C ARG A 52 -2.72 -20.06 1.64
N GLN A 53 -1.62 -19.74 2.31
CA GLN A 53 -0.54 -20.72 2.56
C GLN A 53 -0.96 -21.69 3.68
N PRO A 54 -0.70 -23.00 3.51
CA PRO A 54 -0.94 -23.97 4.57
C PRO A 54 -0.12 -23.58 5.81
N GLY A 55 -0.77 -23.49 6.97
CA GLY A 55 -0.11 -23.20 8.25
C GLY A 55 -0.03 -21.73 8.69
N LYS A 56 -0.40 -20.74 7.86
CA LYS A 56 -0.47 -19.32 8.29
C LYS A 56 -1.88 -18.92 8.70
N SER A 57 -2.06 -18.27 9.84
CA SER A 57 -3.35 -17.76 10.31
C SER A 57 -3.72 -16.42 9.64
N ARG A 58 -4.98 -15.97 9.75
CA ARG A 58 -5.40 -14.65 9.26
C ARG A 58 -4.72 -13.50 10.00
N GLU A 59 -4.50 -13.67 11.30
CA GLU A 59 -3.83 -12.72 12.17
C GLU A 59 -2.36 -12.51 11.77
N ASP A 60 -1.69 -13.57 11.32
CA ASP A 60 -0.32 -13.46 10.80
C ASP A 60 -0.24 -12.56 9.55
N TYR A 61 -1.22 -12.66 8.65
CA TYR A 61 -1.27 -11.79 7.47
C TYR A 61 -1.61 -10.35 7.83
N LEU A 62 -2.51 -10.13 8.80
CA LEU A 62 -2.85 -8.80 9.27
C LEU A 62 -1.68 -8.12 9.97
N SER A 63 -0.93 -8.83 10.81
CA SER A 63 0.23 -8.26 11.51
C SER A 63 1.36 -7.86 10.55
N ILE A 64 1.59 -8.65 9.48
CA ILE A 64 2.54 -8.28 8.43
C ILE A 64 2.04 -7.05 7.66
N LEU A 65 0.76 -7.03 7.29
CA LEU A 65 0.15 -5.90 6.57
C LEU A 65 0.25 -4.60 7.39
N VAL A 66 -0.03 -4.63 8.70
CA VAL A 66 0.08 -3.46 9.58
C VAL A 66 1.51 -2.92 9.60
N LYS A 67 2.51 -3.79 9.69
CA LYS A 67 3.92 -3.38 9.68
C LYS A 67 4.33 -2.75 8.35
N ASP A 68 3.86 -3.33 7.25
CA ASP A 68 4.12 -2.79 5.92
C ASP A 68 3.47 -1.40 5.75
N LEU A 69 2.20 -1.23 6.16
CA LEU A 69 1.49 0.05 6.12
C LEU A 69 2.13 1.10 7.06
N CYS A 70 2.59 0.70 8.23
CA CYS A 70 3.31 1.56 9.18
C CYS A 70 4.60 2.12 8.55
N SER A 71 5.34 1.29 7.82
CA SER A 71 6.57 1.69 7.12
C SER A 71 6.29 2.61 5.91
N GLN A 72 5.21 2.37 5.17
CA GLN A 72 4.87 3.17 3.98
C GLN A 72 4.30 4.54 4.32
N TYR A 73 3.26 4.59 5.17
CA TYR A 73 2.55 5.84 5.49
C TYR A 73 3.10 6.56 6.73
N GLY A 74 4.06 5.96 7.44
CA GLY A 74 4.72 6.57 8.59
C GLY A 74 3.85 6.68 9.86
N TYR A 75 2.73 5.95 9.94
CA TYR A 75 1.84 5.95 11.10
C TYR A 75 2.28 4.97 12.20
N ASN A 76 2.00 5.29 13.46
CA ASN A 76 2.26 4.37 14.57
C ASN A 76 1.35 3.12 14.51
N GLU A 77 1.84 1.97 15.01
CA GLU A 77 1.09 0.71 15.09
C GLU A 77 -0.22 0.86 15.87
N TYR A 78 -0.24 1.69 16.92
CA TYR A 78 -1.46 1.96 17.69
C TYR A 78 -2.57 2.58 16.81
N LEU A 79 -2.22 3.58 16.01
CA LEU A 79 -3.16 4.26 15.12
C LEU A 79 -3.62 3.32 14.00
N MET A 80 -2.70 2.54 13.44
CA MET A 80 -3.04 1.59 12.38
C MET A 80 -4.00 0.49 12.86
N ASN A 81 -3.85 0.02 14.10
CA ASN A 81 -4.81 -0.90 14.70
C ASN A 81 -6.20 -0.26 14.89
N LYS A 82 -6.28 1.04 15.16
CA LYS A 82 -7.56 1.76 15.22
C LYS A 82 -8.20 1.88 13.84
N PHE A 83 -7.43 2.13 12.79
CA PHE A 83 -7.97 2.15 11.43
C PHE A 83 -8.49 0.77 10.99
N LEU A 84 -7.83 -0.33 11.38
CA LEU A 84 -8.35 -1.68 11.14
C LEU A 84 -9.65 -2.00 11.89
N GLN A 85 -9.87 -1.38 13.06
CA GLN A 85 -11.14 -1.52 13.80
C GLN A 85 -12.27 -0.74 13.12
N LEU A 86 -11.94 0.39 12.48
CA LEU A 86 -12.89 1.23 11.76
C LEU A 86 -13.24 0.64 10.39
N PHE A 87 -12.25 0.12 9.67
CA PHE A 87 -12.39 -0.48 8.34
C PHE A 87 -12.06 -1.98 8.42
N PRO A 88 -13.05 -2.86 8.62
CA PRO A 88 -12.82 -4.30 8.74
C PRO A 88 -12.33 -4.95 7.44
N GLN A 89 -12.45 -4.24 6.32
CA GLN A 89 -12.03 -4.67 4.99
C GLN A 89 -10.68 -4.02 4.65
N PRO A 90 -9.61 -4.80 4.46
CA PRO A 90 -8.28 -4.26 4.18
C PRO A 90 -8.18 -3.47 2.87
N SER A 91 -9.08 -3.69 1.91
CA SER A 91 -9.15 -2.93 0.66
C SER A 91 -9.59 -1.48 0.89
N GLU A 92 -10.67 -1.28 1.64
CA GLU A 92 -11.21 0.05 1.97
C GLU A 92 -10.20 0.87 2.78
N LEU A 93 -9.50 0.21 3.72
CA LEU A 93 -8.44 0.85 4.50
C LEU A 93 -7.35 1.47 3.61
N ILE A 94 -6.95 0.77 2.55
CA ILE A 94 -5.89 1.24 1.66
C ILE A 94 -6.38 2.38 0.80
N GLU A 95 -7.60 2.30 0.26
CA GLU A 95 -8.19 3.41 -0.50
C GLU A 95 -8.31 4.67 0.36
N PHE A 96 -8.68 4.50 1.63
CA PHE A 96 -8.69 5.60 2.60
C PHE A 96 -7.28 6.19 2.80
N LEU A 97 -6.27 5.36 3.02
CA LEU A 97 -4.90 5.82 3.22
C LEU A 97 -4.33 6.51 1.97
N ASP A 98 -4.55 5.95 0.78
CA ASP A 98 -4.14 6.53 -0.51
C ASP A 98 -4.84 7.88 -0.76
N ALA A 99 -6.13 8.00 -0.40
CA ALA A 99 -6.86 9.26 -0.51
C ALA A 99 -6.34 10.36 0.44
N ASN A 100 -5.71 9.99 1.56
CA ASN A 100 -5.11 10.96 2.49
C ASN A 100 -3.77 11.51 1.98
N GLU A 101 -3.03 10.75 1.17
CA GLU A 101 -1.79 11.21 0.54
C GLU A 101 -2.07 12.09 -0.70
N GLN A 102 -3.23 11.91 -1.32
CA GLN A 102 -3.64 12.72 -2.46
C GLN A 102 -3.78 14.20 -2.06
N GLN A 103 -3.19 15.09 -2.88
CA GLN A 103 -3.31 16.53 -2.66
C GLN A 103 -4.79 16.94 -2.67
N ARG A 104 -5.20 17.72 -1.65
CA ARG A 104 -6.56 18.27 -1.59
C ARG A 104 -6.86 19.07 -2.85
N SER A 105 -8.02 18.81 -3.44
CA SER A 105 -8.52 19.59 -4.57
C SER A 105 -8.80 21.04 -4.16
N VAL A 106 -8.46 21.99 -5.02
CA VAL A 106 -8.73 23.41 -4.77
C VAL A 106 -10.19 23.69 -5.13
N THR A 107 -11.00 24.05 -4.14
CA THR A 107 -12.40 24.44 -4.35
C THR A 107 -12.53 25.95 -4.24
N ILE A 108 -13.08 26.59 -5.28
CA ILE A 108 -13.44 28.02 -5.26
C ILE A 108 -14.94 28.13 -5.00
N ARG A 109 -15.32 28.85 -3.96
CA ARG A 109 -16.71 29.25 -3.74
C ARG A 109 -16.96 30.60 -4.39
N THR A 110 -17.90 30.67 -5.31
CA THR A 110 -18.36 31.94 -5.87
C THR A 110 -19.18 32.70 -4.83
N ASN A 111 -18.91 34.00 -4.68
CA ASN A 111 -19.75 34.88 -3.89
C ASN A 111 -21.05 35.16 -4.66
N THR A 112 -22.15 34.54 -4.22
CA THR A 112 -23.47 34.65 -4.85
C THR A 112 -24.07 36.05 -4.82
N LEU A 113 -23.60 36.96 -3.95
CA LEU A 113 -24.01 38.37 -3.94
C LEU A 113 -23.34 39.18 -5.05
N LYS A 114 -22.17 38.75 -5.51
CA LYS A 114 -21.33 39.50 -6.47
C LYS A 114 -21.46 38.95 -7.88
N THR A 115 -21.63 37.64 -8.03
CA THR A 115 -21.65 37.00 -9.34
C THR A 115 -22.47 35.72 -9.29
N ARG A 116 -23.25 35.49 -10.35
CA ARG A 116 -23.98 34.23 -10.57
C ARG A 116 -23.08 33.29 -11.36
N MET A 117 -23.19 31.98 -11.14
CA MET A 117 -22.49 31.01 -11.99
C MET A 117 -23.15 31.05 -13.37
N LEU A 118 -22.34 30.97 -14.43
CA LEU A 118 -22.88 30.89 -15.78
C LEU A 118 -23.29 29.44 -15.98
N ASP A 119 -24.59 29.21 -16.10
CA ASP A 119 -25.14 27.94 -16.54
C ASP A 119 -25.21 28.00 -18.08
N ASP A 120 -24.55 27.07 -18.78
CA ASP A 120 -24.63 26.89 -20.24
C ASP A 120 -25.90 26.11 -20.65
#